data_AF-A0A971QMY5-F1
#
_entry.id   AF-A0A971QMY5-F1
#
_cell.length_a   1.000
_cell.length_b   1.000
_cell.length_c   1.000
_cell.angle_alpha   90.00
_cell.angle_beta   90.00
_cell.angle_gamma   90.00
#
_symmetry.space_group_name_H-M   'P 1'
#
loop_
_entity.id
_entity.type
_entity.pdbx_description
1 polymer ?
#
loop_
_entity_poly.entity_id
_entity_poly.type
_entity_poly.pdbx_seq_one_letter_code
_entity_poly.pdbx_strand_id
1 'polypeptide(L)'
;MAKKTIHIMNTAFRDGFQSVYGARVLTEDFLPAVKACVEAGQTHFEAGGGARFQAPFFYCNESAFDMMDKFRETAGPDANLQTLSRGINVVGLESQSRDIIDLHAKMFKKHGITTIRNF
;
A
#
# COMPACT_ATOMS: atom_id res chain seq x y z
N MET A 1 36.33 -5.84 -4.75
CA MET A 1 35.17 -5.99 -3.84
C MET A 1 33.96 -6.35 -4.70
N ALA A 2 33.14 -7.32 -4.29
CA ALA A 2 31.90 -7.64 -5.00
C ALA A 2 30.94 -6.44 -4.95
N LYS A 3 30.21 -6.17 -6.04
CA LYS A 3 29.21 -5.10 -6.06
C LYS A 3 28.05 -5.47 -5.14
N LYS A 4 27.69 -4.57 -4.21
CA LYS A 4 26.53 -4.76 -3.32
C LYS A 4 25.27 -4.32 -4.05
N THR A 5 24.30 -5.21 -4.17
CA THR A 5 22.96 -4.88 -4.67
C THR A 5 22.18 -4.14 -3.59
N ILE A 6 21.58 -3.00 -3.96
CA ILE A 6 20.70 -2.23 -3.08
C ILE A 6 19.26 -2.43 -3.56
N HIS A 7 18.41 -2.94 -2.68
CA HIS A 7 16.98 -3.04 -2.92
C HIS A 7 16.30 -1.74 -2.48
N ILE A 8 15.38 -1.24 -3.29
CA ILE A 8 14.69 0.03 -3.07
C ILE A 8 13.19 -0.27 -2.94
N MET A 9 12.55 0.31 -1.93
CA MET A 9 11.10 0.33 -1.78
C MET A 9 10.55 1.55 -2.51
N ASN A 10 9.73 1.35 -3.54
CA ASN A 10 9.07 2.46 -4.24
C ASN A 10 7.88 2.96 -3.40
N THR A 11 8.01 4.15 -2.81
CA THR A 11 6.98 4.77 -1.97
C THR A 11 6.10 5.79 -2.70
N ALA A 12 6.27 5.96 -4.02
CA ALA A 12 5.54 6.95 -4.80
C ALA A 12 4.01 6.76 -4.69
N PHE A 13 3.56 5.51 -4.73
CA PHE A 13 2.14 5.16 -4.76
C PHE A 13 1.42 5.19 -3.39
N ARG A 14 2.17 5.47 -2.31
CA ARG A 14 1.61 5.63 -0.96
C ARG A 14 2.06 6.94 -0.33
N ASP A 15 3.30 7.00 0.15
CA ASP A 15 3.84 8.17 0.84
C ASP A 15 4.00 9.37 -0.10
N GLY A 16 4.38 9.12 -1.36
CA GLY A 16 4.46 10.16 -2.40
C GLY A 16 3.12 10.84 -2.62
N PHE A 17 2.06 10.06 -2.90
CA PHE A 17 0.71 10.60 -3.05
C PHE A 17 0.19 11.29 -1.78
N GLN A 18 0.47 10.73 -0.61
CA GLN A 18 0.07 11.34 0.66
C GLN A 18 0.75 12.70 0.86
N SER A 19 2.03 12.80 0.53
CA SER A 19 2.84 14.02 0.74
C SER A 19 2.51 15.12 -0.26
N VAL A 20 2.26 14.76 -1.53
CA VAL A 20 2.11 15.75 -2.62
C VAL A 20 0.65 16.06 -2.92
N TYR A 21 -0.23 15.06 -2.87
CA TYR A 21 -1.63 15.17 -3.30
C TYR A 21 -2.64 14.93 -2.16
N GLY A 22 -2.16 14.88 -0.91
CA GLY A 22 -3.01 14.57 0.24
C GLY A 22 -3.70 13.20 0.14
N ALA A 23 -3.07 12.24 -0.55
CA ALA A 23 -3.55 10.88 -0.81
C ALA A 23 -4.83 10.77 -1.69
N ARG A 24 -5.24 11.88 -2.34
CA ARG A 24 -6.44 11.98 -3.20
C ARG A 24 -6.12 11.68 -4.66
N VAL A 25 -5.69 10.45 -4.92
CA VAL A 25 -5.38 9.97 -6.26
C VAL A 25 -6.26 8.77 -6.55
N LEU A 26 -7.02 8.83 -7.67
CA LEU A 26 -7.91 7.77 -8.11
C LEU A 26 -7.12 6.54 -8.53
N THR A 27 -7.68 5.37 -8.28
CA THR A 27 -6.97 4.11 -8.51
C THR A 27 -6.57 3.93 -9.96
N GLU A 28 -7.50 4.12 -10.90
CA GLU A 28 -7.25 3.93 -12.33
C GLU A 28 -6.19 4.87 -12.90
N ASP A 29 -6.02 6.07 -12.32
CA ASP A 29 -5.09 7.07 -12.83
C ASP A 29 -3.62 6.67 -12.64
N PHE A 30 -3.30 5.89 -11.60
CA PHE A 30 -1.91 5.54 -11.28
C PHE A 30 -1.52 4.09 -11.61
N LEU A 31 -2.47 3.17 -11.82
CA LEU A 31 -2.16 1.78 -12.18
C LEU A 31 -1.28 1.65 -13.44
N PRO A 32 -1.43 2.47 -14.50
CA PRO A 32 -0.52 2.43 -15.64
C PRO A 32 0.95 2.70 -15.25
N ALA A 33 1.19 3.56 -14.26
CA ALA A 33 2.53 3.84 -13.75
C ALA A 33 3.08 2.67 -12.91
N VAL A 34 2.23 1.98 -12.14
CA VAL A 34 2.63 0.75 -11.43
C VAL A 34 3.07 -0.31 -12.44
N LYS A 35 2.30 -0.51 -13.51
CA LYS A 35 2.64 -1.46 -14.57
C LYS A 35 3.98 -1.12 -15.23
N ALA A 36 4.21 0.15 -15.57
CA ALA A 36 5.48 0.61 -16.13
C ALA A 36 6.66 0.35 -15.16
N CYS A 37 6.46 0.51 -13.85
CA CYS A 37 7.48 0.17 -12.86
C CYS A 37 7.79 -1.33 -12.81
N VAL A 38 6.78 -2.19 -12.92
CA VAL A 38 6.96 -3.65 -12.99
C VAL A 38 7.72 -4.05 -14.25
N GLU A 39 7.35 -3.49 -15.41
CA GLU A 39 8.05 -3.72 -16.68
C GLU A 39 9.51 -3.26 -16.64
N ALA A 40 9.81 -2.23 -15.83
CA ALA A 40 11.17 -1.77 -15.54
C ALA A 40 11.92 -2.65 -14.50
N GLY A 41 11.31 -3.74 -14.02
CA GLY A 41 11.91 -4.70 -13.10
C GLY A 41 11.79 -4.35 -11.61
N GLN A 42 10.95 -3.39 -11.23
CA GLN A 42 10.68 -3.11 -9.81
C GLN A 42 9.77 -4.18 -9.21
N THR A 43 10.12 -4.62 -8.00
CA THR A 43 9.38 -5.67 -7.29
C THR A 43 8.94 -5.27 -5.88
N HIS A 44 9.32 -4.09 -5.40
CA HIS A 44 9.05 -3.63 -4.04
C HIS A 44 8.28 -2.32 -4.06
N PHE A 45 7.03 -2.36 -3.60
CA PHE A 45 6.12 -1.22 -3.64
C PHE A 45 5.49 -0.98 -2.28
N GLU A 46 5.39 0.27 -1.89
CA GLU A 46 4.49 0.66 -0.82
C GLU A 46 3.11 0.95 -1.42
N ALA A 47 2.13 0.10 -1.09
CA ALA A 47 0.89 -0.05 -1.84
C ALA A 47 -0.38 0.24 -1.02
N GLY A 48 -0.24 0.83 0.18
CA GLY A 48 -1.41 1.22 0.98
C GLY A 48 -1.11 1.44 2.47
N GLY A 49 -2.16 1.45 3.28
CA GLY A 49 -2.07 1.86 4.67
C GLY A 49 -1.88 3.37 4.82
N GLY A 50 -1.57 3.84 6.04
CA GLY A 50 -1.57 5.27 6.35
C GLY A 50 -2.86 5.97 5.88
N ALA A 51 -2.74 7.20 5.36
CA ALA A 51 -3.90 7.93 4.85
C ALA A 51 -4.48 7.32 3.56
N ARG A 52 -3.72 6.47 2.84
CA ARG A 52 -4.19 5.77 1.64
C ARG A 52 -5.18 4.64 1.94
N PHE A 53 -5.42 4.31 3.20
CA PHE A 53 -6.57 3.49 3.58
C PHE A 53 -7.87 4.31 3.64
N GLN A 54 -7.83 5.53 4.21
CA GLN A 54 -9.03 6.33 4.46
C GLN A 54 -9.41 7.24 3.28
N ALA A 55 -8.42 7.79 2.58
CA ALA A 55 -8.64 8.74 1.49
C ALA A 55 -9.50 8.20 0.34
N PRO A 56 -9.35 6.93 -0.12
CA PRO A 56 -10.27 6.33 -1.08
C PRO A 56 -11.74 6.48 -0.69
N PHE A 57 -12.07 6.14 0.56
CA PHE A 57 -13.44 6.18 1.07
C PHE A 57 -13.95 7.60 1.23
N PHE A 58 -13.14 8.51 1.78
CA PHE A 58 -13.60 9.85 2.14
C PHE A 58 -13.64 10.83 0.97
N TYR A 59 -12.74 10.69 0.00
CA TYR A 59 -12.50 11.72 -1.01
C TYR A 59 -12.61 11.24 -2.45
N CYS A 60 -12.46 9.94 -2.69
CA CYS A 60 -12.46 9.36 -4.04
C CYS A 60 -13.70 8.54 -4.34
N ASN A 61 -14.54 8.25 -3.33
CA ASN A 61 -15.67 7.33 -3.45
C ASN A 61 -15.23 5.94 -3.97
N GLU A 62 -14.06 5.47 -3.52
CA GLU A 62 -13.45 4.20 -3.88
C GLU A 62 -13.23 3.31 -2.63
N SER A 63 -13.21 1.99 -2.83
CA SER A 63 -12.82 1.03 -1.80
C SER A 63 -11.30 0.90 -1.75
N ALA A 64 -10.70 1.07 -0.57
CA ALA A 64 -9.26 0.85 -0.39
C ALA A 64 -8.87 -0.62 -0.58
N PHE A 65 -9.78 -1.56 -0.30
CA PHE A 65 -9.52 -2.99 -0.52
C PHE A 65 -9.52 -3.35 -2.00
N ASP A 66 -10.45 -2.81 -2.77
CA ASP A 66 -10.51 -3.01 -4.23
C ASP A 66 -9.27 -2.41 -4.90
N MET A 67 -8.79 -1.27 -4.38
CA MET A 67 -7.52 -0.68 -4.80
C MET A 67 -6.33 -1.61 -4.52
N MET A 68 -6.26 -2.23 -3.35
CA MET A 68 -5.22 -3.21 -3.03
C MET A 68 -5.27 -4.43 -3.96
N ASP A 69 -6.45 -4.94 -4.27
CA ASP A 69 -6.64 -6.08 -5.18
C ASP A 69 -6.15 -5.73 -6.59
N LYS A 70 -6.57 -4.58 -7.13
CA LYS A 70 -6.10 -4.08 -8.44
C LYS A 70 -4.59 -3.80 -8.44
N PHE A 71 -4.05 -3.28 -7.35
CA PHE A 71 -2.61 -3.06 -7.21
C PHE A 71 -1.87 -4.39 -7.27
N ARG A 72 -2.32 -5.41 -6.54
CA ARG A 72 -1.73 -6.77 -6.57
C ARG A 72 -1.81 -7.38 -7.96
N GLU A 73 -2.95 -7.29 -8.63
CA GLU A 73 -3.11 -7.76 -10.00
C GLU A 73 -2.11 -7.08 -10.94
N THR A 74 -2.00 -5.76 -10.85
CA THR A 74 -1.11 -4.95 -11.70
C THR A 74 0.37 -5.19 -11.39
N ALA A 75 0.71 -5.32 -10.10
CA ALA A 75 2.08 -5.51 -9.63
C ALA A 75 2.60 -6.94 -9.87
N GLY A 76 1.69 -7.90 -10.01
CA GLY A 76 1.98 -9.32 -10.16
C GLY A 76 2.09 -10.07 -8.83
N PRO A 77 2.06 -11.42 -8.87
CA PRO A 77 2.02 -12.27 -7.68
C PRO A 77 3.30 -12.19 -6.84
N ASP A 78 4.45 -11.95 -7.48
CA ASP A 78 5.76 -11.96 -6.83
C ASP A 78 6.15 -10.60 -6.22
N ALA A 79 5.33 -9.56 -6.42
CA ALA A 79 5.63 -8.24 -5.87
C ALA A 79 5.59 -8.25 -4.33
N ASN A 80 6.58 -7.61 -3.72
CA ASN A 80 6.57 -7.28 -2.30
C ASN A 80 5.75 -5.99 -2.10
N LEU A 81 4.52 -6.17 -1.63
CA LEU A 81 3.62 -5.06 -1.33
C LEU A 81 3.68 -4.76 0.17
N GLN A 82 4.16 -3.58 0.50
CA GLN A 82 4.23 -3.08 1.87
C GLN A 82 3.11 -2.09 2.15
N THR A 83 2.50 -2.15 3.32
CA THR A 83 1.66 -1.07 3.86
C THR A 83 2.23 -0.48 5.13
N LEU A 84 1.71 0.69 5.53
CA LEU A 84 2.05 1.36 6.79
C LEU A 84 0.89 1.27 7.79
N SER A 85 1.18 0.83 9.02
CA SER A 85 0.30 0.89 10.18
C SER A 85 0.90 1.75 11.29
N ARG A 86 0.04 2.31 12.15
CA ARG A 86 0.43 3.12 13.32
C ARG A 86 0.08 2.39 14.61
N GLY A 87 1.07 1.75 15.23
CA GLY A 87 0.96 1.05 16.50
C GLY A 87 -0.35 0.27 16.67
N ILE A 88 -1.03 0.53 17.79
CA ILE A 88 -2.31 -0.08 18.13
C ILE A 88 -3.51 0.57 17.40
N ASN A 89 -3.30 1.66 16.68
CA ASN A 89 -4.36 2.31 15.90
C ASN A 89 -4.52 1.69 14.52
N VAL A 90 -3.55 0.88 14.07
CA VAL A 90 -3.48 0.28 12.74
C VAL A 90 -3.61 1.31 11.61
N VAL A 91 -4.76 1.38 10.95
CA VAL A 91 -5.12 2.36 9.92
C VAL A 91 -6.30 3.25 10.35
N GLY A 92 -6.71 3.13 11.61
CA GLY A 92 -7.74 3.96 12.24
C GLY A 92 -7.16 5.21 12.89
N LEU A 93 -8.06 6.11 13.30
CA LEU A 93 -7.71 7.35 14.00
C LEU A 93 -7.59 7.17 15.52
N GLU A 94 -8.14 6.08 16.05
CA GLU A 94 -8.19 5.74 17.46
C GLU A 94 -7.57 4.37 17.72
N SER A 95 -7.24 4.09 18.98
CA SER A 95 -6.71 2.80 19.39
C SER A 95 -7.72 1.68 19.17
N GLN A 96 -7.25 0.57 18.61
CA GLN A 96 -8.08 -0.56 18.26
C GLN A 96 -7.90 -1.68 19.26
N SER A 97 -8.97 -2.46 19.46
CA SER A 97 -8.93 -3.68 20.25
C SER A 97 -8.12 -4.77 19.53
N ARG A 98 -7.67 -5.77 20.29
CA ARG A 98 -6.78 -6.83 19.79
C ARG A 98 -7.37 -7.60 18.61
N ASP A 99 -8.67 -7.87 18.64
CA ASP A 99 -9.42 -8.52 17.58
C ASP A 99 -9.44 -7.69 16.29
N ILE A 100 -9.54 -6.36 16.39
CA ILE A 100 -9.46 -5.48 15.22
C ILE A 100 -8.04 -5.41 14.66
N ILE A 101 -7.01 -5.42 15.50
CA ILE A 101 -5.61 -5.48 15.06
C ILE A 101 -5.34 -6.79 14.28
N ASP A 102 -5.83 -7.92 14.79
CA ASP A 102 -5.73 -9.22 14.12
C ASP A 102 -6.53 -9.24 12.80
N LEU A 103 -7.75 -8.69 12.82
CA LEU A 103 -8.56 -8.56 11.62
C LEU A 103 -7.88 -7.71 10.54
N HIS A 104 -7.26 -6.60 10.91
CA HIS A 104 -6.49 -5.75 10.00
C HIS A 104 -5.41 -6.56 9.28
N ALA A 105 -4.60 -7.34 10.02
CA ALA A 105 -3.56 -8.16 9.42
C ALA A 105 -4.13 -9.23 8.47
N LYS A 106 -5.21 -9.91 8.88
CA LYS A 106 -5.90 -10.93 8.06
C LYS A 106 -6.47 -10.33 6.78
N MET A 107 -7.14 -9.19 6.87
CA MET A 107 -7.73 -8.51 5.73
C MET A 107 -6.66 -8.01 4.76
N PHE A 108 -5.60 -7.38 5.24
CA PHE A 108 -4.52 -6.92 4.37
C PHE A 108 -3.83 -8.10 3.67
N LYS A 109 -3.60 -9.21 4.38
CA LYS A 109 -3.07 -10.43 3.77
C LYS A 109 -4.01 -11.00 2.69
N LYS A 110 -5.32 -11.00 2.94
CA LYS A 110 -6.34 -11.43 1.98
C LYS A 110 -6.29 -10.59 0.70
N HIS A 111 -6.13 -9.28 0.82
CA HIS A 111 -6.03 -8.34 -0.30
C HIS A 111 -4.59 -8.19 -0.84
N GLY A 112 -3.80 -9.25 -0.71
CA GLY A 112 -2.51 -9.36 -1.40
C GLY A 112 -1.36 -8.57 -0.78
N ILE A 113 -1.48 -7.99 0.42
CA ILE A 113 -0.34 -7.33 1.08
C ILE A 113 0.68 -8.36 1.59
N THR A 114 1.95 -8.09 1.34
CA THR A 114 3.07 -8.96 1.75
C THR A 114 3.56 -8.60 3.15
N THR A 115 3.76 -7.31 3.41
CA THR A 115 4.42 -6.81 4.62
C THR A 115 3.65 -5.64 5.21
N ILE A 116 3.48 -5.61 6.52
CA ILE A 116 2.95 -4.46 7.26
C ILE A 116 4.11 -3.84 8.04
N ARG A 117 4.50 -2.62 7.68
CA ARG A 117 5.47 -1.83 8.44
C ARG A 117 4.72 -1.11 9.56
N ASN A 118 5.04 -1.45 10.80
CA ASN A 118 4.44 -0.84 11.98
C ASN A 118 5.42 0.12 12.66
N PHE A 119 4.93 1.25 13.17
CA PHE A 119 5.69 2.22 13.97
C PHE A 119 4.87 2.72 15.16
#